data_AF-A0A8H3STH0-F1
#
_entry.id   AF-A0A8H3STH0-F1
#
_cell.length_a   1.000
_cell.length_b   1.000
_cell.length_c   1.000
_cell.angle_alpha   90.00
_cell.angle_beta   90.00
_cell.angle_gamma   90.00
#
_symmetry.space_group_name_H-M   'P 1'
#
loop_
_entity.id
_entity.type
_entity.pdbx_description
1 polymer ?
#
loop_
_entity_poly.entity_id
_entity_poly.type
_entity_poly.pdbx_seq_one_letter_code
_entity_poly.pdbx_strand_id
1 'polypeptide(L)'
;MPQKAAQQAGIPEGRGVRYDEIDMALFRAKLSYHATAEERMASRDPNLVSISEHQARLLRLWEMHQHSREGKNGGNMTPAERNQLAQFQWRYKRLEDLATQGTR
;
A
#
# COMPACT_ATOMS: atom_id res chain seq x y z
N MET A 1 10.67 -53.45 20.33
CA MET A 1 11.09 -52.88 19.02
C MET A 1 10.40 -51.52 18.86
N PRO A 2 11.12 -50.40 18.70
CA PRO A 2 10.51 -49.07 18.68
C PRO A 2 9.90 -48.76 17.31
N GLN A 3 8.77 -48.05 17.32
CA GLN A 3 7.98 -47.74 16.13
C GLN A 3 8.67 -46.69 15.24
N LYS A 4 8.63 -46.94 13.94
CA LYS A 4 9.22 -46.13 12.86
C LYS A 4 8.54 -44.77 12.81
N ALA A 5 9.25 -43.71 13.19
CA ALA A 5 8.78 -42.34 13.07
C ALA A 5 8.55 -42.00 11.59
N ALA A 6 7.31 -41.67 11.24
CA ALA A 6 6.96 -41.12 9.95
C ALA A 6 7.74 -39.81 9.76
N GLN A 7 8.62 -39.78 8.77
CA GLN A 7 9.25 -38.56 8.29
C GLN A 7 8.14 -37.64 7.77
N GLN A 8 7.69 -36.71 8.61
CA GLN A 8 6.89 -35.58 8.17
C GLN A 8 7.75 -34.82 7.16
N ALA A 9 7.34 -34.84 5.90
CA ALA A 9 7.90 -33.98 4.87
C ALA A 9 7.78 -32.54 5.37
N GLY A 10 8.91 -31.97 5.81
CA GLY A 10 8.97 -30.62 6.31
C GLY A 10 8.48 -29.68 5.24
N ILE A 11 7.31 -29.07 5.48
CA ILE A 11 6.87 -27.89 4.75
C ILE A 11 8.05 -26.92 4.84
N PRO A 12 8.62 -26.43 3.72
CA PRO A 12 9.72 -25.50 3.78
C PRO A 12 9.28 -24.32 4.63
N GLU A 13 10.02 -24.04 5.71
CA GLU A 13 9.73 -22.89 6.59
C GLU A 13 9.53 -21.69 5.69
N GLY A 14 8.30 -21.16 5.66
CA GLY A 14 7.96 -20.02 4.84
C GLY A 14 8.95 -18.93 5.22
N ARG A 15 9.89 -18.61 4.31
CA ARG A 15 10.80 -17.48 4.50
C ARG A 15 9.91 -16.26 4.60
N GLY A 16 9.59 -15.87 5.83
CA GLY A 16 8.70 -14.75 6.10
C GLY A 16 9.36 -13.50 5.53
N VAL A 17 8.87 -13.04 4.38
CA VAL A 17 9.32 -11.79 3.81
C VAL A 17 8.84 -10.69 4.75
N ARG A 18 9.77 -10.13 5.54
CA ARG A 18 9.51 -8.93 6.34
C ARG A 18 9.51 -7.75 5.39
N TYR A 19 8.33 -7.21 5.15
CA TYR A 19 8.15 -5.95 4.43
C TYR A 19 8.27 -4.77 5.40
N ASP A 20 8.86 -3.68 4.94
CA ASP A 20 8.75 -2.39 5.64
C ASP A 20 7.26 -1.99 5.69
N GLU A 21 6.79 -1.52 6.85
CA GLU A 21 5.41 -1.06 7.04
C GLU A 21 5.02 0.02 6.01
N ILE A 22 6.01 0.82 5.61
CA ILE A 22 5.86 1.90 4.63
C ILE A 22 5.64 1.33 3.23
N ASP A 23 6.41 0.32 2.85
CA ASP A 23 6.25 -0.35 1.55
C ASP A 23 4.89 -1.06 1.49
N MET A 24 4.50 -1.67 2.61
CA MET A 24 3.20 -2.29 2.77
C MET A 24 2.06 -1.26 2.68
N ALA A 25 2.25 -0.05 3.21
CA ALA A 25 1.25 1.02 3.13
C ALA A 25 1.03 1.48 1.68
N LEU A 26 2.10 1.71 0.91
CA LEU A 26 1.99 2.05 -0.51
C LEU A 26 1.33 0.92 -1.30
N PHE A 27 1.75 -0.32 -1.05
CA PHE A 27 1.16 -1.50 -1.71
C PHE A 27 -0.35 -1.59 -1.46
N ARG A 28 -0.79 -1.45 -0.20
CA ARG A 28 -2.22 -1.47 0.14
C ARG A 28 -3.00 -0.32 -0.51
N ALA A 29 -2.42 0.87 -0.54
CA ALA A 29 -3.05 2.02 -1.19
C ALA A 29 -3.23 1.79 -2.70
N LYS A 30 -2.22 1.25 -3.39
CA LYS A 30 -2.32 0.87 -4.81
C LYS A 30 -3.38 -0.20 -5.04
N LEU A 31 -3.40 -1.23 -4.20
CA LEU A 31 -4.38 -2.31 -4.29
C LEU A 31 -5.81 -1.77 -4.15
N SER A 32 -6.05 -0.91 -3.16
CA SER A 32 -7.34 -0.24 -2.94
C SER A 32 -7.75 0.63 -4.12
N TYR A 33 -6.80 1.40 -4.66
CA TYR A 33 -7.04 2.25 -5.82
C TYR A 33 -7.46 1.41 -7.02
N HIS A 34 -6.66 0.40 -7.41
CA HIS A 34 -6.97 -0.42 -8.58
C HIS A 34 -8.27 -1.23 -8.43
N ALA A 35 -8.66 -1.59 -7.21
CA ALA A 35 -9.92 -2.28 -6.95
C ALA A 35 -11.17 -1.40 -7.19
N THR A 36 -11.04 -0.07 -7.14
CA THR A 36 -12.20 0.85 -7.13
C THR A 36 -12.13 1.96 -8.18
N ALA A 37 -10.96 2.23 -8.75
CA ALA A 37 -10.72 3.39 -9.61
C ALA A 37 -11.54 3.36 -10.89
N GLU A 38 -11.67 2.21 -11.54
CA GLU A 38 -12.45 2.08 -12.77
C GLU A 38 -13.92 2.42 -12.54
N GLU A 39 -14.52 1.87 -11.49
CA GLU A 39 -15.90 2.14 -11.10
C GLU A 39 -16.10 3.61 -10.73
N ARG A 40 -15.19 4.18 -9.92
CA ARG A 40 -15.27 5.59 -9.50
C ARG A 40 -15.10 6.56 -10.67
N MET A 41 -14.23 6.25 -11.64
CA MET A 41 -14.05 7.06 -12.85
C MET A 41 -15.21 6.93 -13.84
N ALA A 42 -15.86 5.77 -13.89
CA ALA A 42 -17.06 5.55 -14.71
C ALA A 42 -18.35 6.11 -14.05
N SER A 43 -18.27 6.54 -12.78
CA SER A 43 -19.39 7.10 -12.04
C SER A 43 -19.87 8.43 -12.64
N ARG A 44 -21.17 8.71 -12.49
CA ARG A 44 -21.75 10.03 -12.79
C ARG A 44 -21.50 11.06 -11.68
N ASP A 45 -20.95 10.64 -10.54
CA ASP A 45 -20.61 11.53 -9.44
C ASP A 45 -19.25 12.22 -9.70
N PRO A 46 -19.23 13.54 -9.99
CA PRO A 46 -17.99 14.27 -10.24
C PRO A 46 -17.04 14.29 -9.03
N ASN A 47 -17.55 14.10 -7.81
CA ASN A 47 -16.73 14.02 -6.62
C ASN A 47 -15.91 12.72 -6.59
N LEU A 48 -16.52 11.57 -6.94
CA LEU A 48 -15.82 10.29 -6.99
C LEU A 48 -14.75 10.24 -8.08
N VAL A 49 -15.03 10.85 -9.23
CA VAL A 49 -14.04 11.01 -10.31
C VAL A 49 -12.87 11.88 -9.82
N SER A 50 -13.17 13.05 -9.26
CA SER A 50 -12.14 13.97 -8.71
C SER A 50 -11.30 13.32 -7.61
N ILE A 51 -11.92 12.57 -6.69
CA ILE A 51 -11.21 11.84 -5.65
C ILE A 51 -10.25 10.82 -6.28
N SER A 52 -10.71 10.05 -7.27
CA SER A 52 -9.89 9.03 -7.94
C SER A 52 -8.70 9.64 -8.68
N GLU A 53 -8.88 10.78 -9.34
CA GLU A 53 -7.77 11.52 -9.96
C GLU A 53 -6.76 12.02 -8.93
N HIS A 54 -7.23 12.54 -7.79
CA HIS A 54 -6.35 12.98 -6.71
C HIS A 54 -5.57 11.81 -6.10
N GLN A 55 -6.23 10.65 -5.92
CA GLN A 55 -5.58 9.43 -5.47
C GLN A 55 -4.51 8.96 -6.46
N ALA A 56 -4.78 8.98 -7.76
CA ALA A 56 -3.80 8.64 -8.79
C ALA A 56 -2.56 9.56 -8.74
N ARG A 57 -2.78 10.87 -8.62
CA ARG A 57 -1.67 11.85 -8.47
C ARG A 57 -0.87 11.59 -7.20
N LEU A 58 -1.54 11.32 -6.09
CA LEU A 58 -0.90 11.05 -4.80
C LEU A 58 -0.05 9.77 -4.85
N LEU A 59 -0.57 8.70 -5.45
CA LEU A 59 0.16 7.44 -5.61
C LEU A 59 1.40 7.62 -6.47
N ARG A 60 1.32 8.34 -7.60
CA ARG A 60 2.49 8.63 -8.46
C ARG A 60 3.58 9.38 -7.70
N LEU A 61 3.22 10.39 -6.90
CA LEU A 61 4.17 11.16 -6.10
C LEU A 61 4.80 10.29 -5.00
N TRP A 62 4.00 9.44 -4.36
CA TRP A 62 4.47 8.52 -3.34
C TRP A 62 5.45 7.48 -3.93
N GLU A 63 5.12 6.88 -5.07
CA GLU A 63 6.01 5.95 -5.80
C GLU A 63 7.33 6.60 -6.18
N MET A 64 7.30 7.81 -6.76
CA MET A 64 8.51 8.55 -7.11
C MET A 64 9.39 8.81 -5.88
N HIS A 65 8.79 9.17 -4.75
CA HIS A 65 9.49 9.36 -3.49
C HIS A 65 10.11 8.05 -2.98
N GLN A 66 9.41 6.92 -3.12
CA GLN A 66 9.89 5.61 -2.69
C GLN A 66 11.04 5.10 -3.56
N HIS A 67 10.98 5.26 -4.88
CA HIS A 67 12.08 4.93 -5.78
C HIS A 67 13.32 5.81 -5.56
N SER A 68 13.13 7.10 -5.27
CA SER A 68 14.23 8.00 -4.89
C SER A 68 14.95 7.52 -3.61
N ARG A 69 14.22 6.85 -2.70
CA ARG A 69 14.77 6.26 -1.47
C ARG A 69 15.57 4.98 -1.77
N GLU A 70 15.03 4.08 -2.59
CA GLU A 70 15.69 2.81 -2.95
C GLU A 70 17.05 3.01 -3.62
N GLY A 71 17.23 4.10 -4.39
CA GLY A 71 18.52 4.45 -5.01
C GLY A 71 19.57 5.05 -4.06
N LYS A 72 19.17 5.44 -2.84
CA LYS A 72 20.10 5.95 -1.81
C LYS A 72 20.49 4.78 -0.90
N ASN A 73 21.63 4.16 -1.22
CA ASN A 73 22.19 3.01 -0.51
C ASN A 73 22.07 3.12 1.02
N GLY A 74 21.39 2.14 1.63
CA GLY A 74 21.66 1.73 3.01
C GLY A 74 21.13 2.64 4.12
N GLY A 75 19.81 2.58 4.33
CA GLY A 75 19.28 2.34 5.66
C GLY A 75 19.42 3.47 6.69
N ASN A 76 18.60 4.50 6.57
CA ASN A 76 17.72 4.98 7.65
C ASN A 76 16.91 6.15 7.13
N MET A 77 15.58 6.04 7.20
CA MET A 77 14.74 7.18 6.89
C MET A 77 14.95 8.29 7.90
N THR A 78 15.19 9.49 7.39
CA THR A 78 15.16 10.70 8.20
C THR A 78 13.75 10.88 8.78
N PRO A 79 13.60 11.53 9.94
CA PRO A 79 12.28 11.85 10.49
C PRO A 79 11.41 12.65 9.50
N ALA A 80 12.02 13.49 8.67
CA ALA A 80 11.33 14.26 7.64
C ALA A 80 10.72 13.34 6.55
N GLU A 81 11.49 12.37 6.05
CA GLU A 81 10.99 11.39 5.07
C GLU A 81 9.88 10.53 5.69
N ARG A 82 10.01 10.13 6.97
CA ARG A 82 8.95 9.37 7.67
C ARG A 82 7.66 10.17 7.76
N ASN A 83 7.77 11.43 8.16
CA ASN A 83 6.63 12.34 8.22
C ASN A 83 6.00 12.56 6.84
N GLN A 84 6.80 12.70 5.78
CA GLN A 84 6.29 12.87 4.43
C GLN A 84 5.54 11.62 3.94
N LEU A 85 6.06 10.41 4.21
CA LEU A 85 5.37 9.17 3.86
C LEU A 85 4.09 8.96 4.69
N ALA A 86 4.12 9.28 5.99
CA ALA A 86 2.94 9.27 6.83
C ALA A 86 1.86 10.24 6.33
N GLN A 87 2.25 11.41 5.81
CA GLN A 87 1.34 12.36 5.18
C GLN A 87 0.72 11.80 3.90
N PHE A 88 1.49 11.12 3.04
CA PHE A 88 0.93 10.46 1.85
C PHE A 88 -0.13 9.42 2.24
N GLN A 89 0.20 8.56 3.21
CA GLN A 89 -0.74 7.55 3.73
C GLN A 89 -2.00 8.19 4.32
N TRP A 90 -1.85 9.22 5.15
CA TRP A 90 -2.98 9.90 5.77
C TRP A 90 -3.88 10.59 4.74
N ARG A 91 -3.29 11.31 3.76
CA ARG A 91 -4.04 11.96 2.68
C ARG A 91 -4.78 10.95 1.82
N TYR A 92 -4.15 9.82 1.50
CA TYR A 92 -4.78 8.76 0.73
C TYR A 92 -5.99 8.19 1.48
N LYS A 93 -5.80 7.85 2.76
CA LYS A 93 -6.88 7.32 3.61
C LYS A 93 -8.02 8.31 3.76
N ARG A 94 -7.73 9.61 3.89
CA ARG A 94 -8.77 10.64 3.98
C ARG A 94 -9.62 10.71 2.70
N LEU A 95 -8.99 10.56 1.53
CA LEU A 95 -9.69 10.49 0.25
C LEU A 95 -10.54 9.21 0.15
N GLU A 96 -10.04 8.06 0.60
CA GLU A 96 -10.83 6.82 0.69
C GLU A 96 -12.04 6.96 1.63
N ASP A 97 -11.85 7.56 2.80
CA ASP A 97 -12.93 7.78 3.76
C ASP A 97 -14.01 8.68 3.14
N LEU A 98 -13.62 9.73 2.41
CA LEU A 98 -14.57 10.60 1.70
C LEU A 98 -15.30 9.87 0.57
N ALA A 99 -14.61 9.00 -0.17
CA ALA A 99 -15.22 8.21 -1.24
C ALA A 99 -16.24 7.19 -0.71
N THR A 100 -16.03 6.67 0.50
CA THR A 100 -16.86 5.63 1.11
C THR A 100 -17.95 6.18 2.05
N GLN A 101 -17.83 7.43 2.50
CA GLN A 101 -18.84 8.11 3.31
C GLN A 101 -20.15 8.36 2.56
N GLY A 102 -20.13 8.43 1.23
CA GLY A 102 -21.34 8.57 0.40
C GLY A 102 -22.08 7.25 0.10
N THR A 103 -21.52 6.11 0.50
CA THR A 103 -22.05 4.76 0.18
C THR A 103 -22.70 4.07 1.37
N ARG A 104 -22.86 4.76 2.52
CA ARG A 104 -23.52 4.23 3.72
C ARG A 104 -24.88 4.85 3.97
#